data_AF-A0A524RSH8-F1
#
_entry.id   AF-A0A524RSH8-F1
#
_cell.length_a   1.000
_cell.length_b   1.000
_cell.length_c   1.000
_cell.angle_alpha   90.00
_cell.angle_beta   90.00
_cell.angle_gamma   90.00
#
_symmetry.space_group_name_H-M   'P 1'
#
loop_
_entity.id
_entity.type
_entity.pdbx_description
1 polymer ?
#
loop_
_entity_poly.entity_id
_entity_poly.type
_entity_poly.pdbx_seq_one_letter_code
_entity_poly.pdbx_strand_id
1 'polypeptide(L)'
;MTETPATSAVHLLLDVEGMKCGGCVSAVERRLLEQSGVRSAGVNLVTRTAWVALDPDQPAAVDQLTEALKALGFPASLRSADRPGGASPSDDRDWWHQWRSLTTALALMVFSGFSHLAMVADWPLPLVRGIGFHAMVATLAMALPGRRILVGGSRALLHGVPTMDTLVGLGMGSAYLASMVALLWPQVGWDCFFN
;
A
#
# COMPACT_ATOMS: atom_id res chain seq x y z
N MET A 1 -5.03 50.28 19.81
CA MET A 1 -4.72 48.99 19.17
C MET A 1 -6.05 48.27 18.98
N THR A 2 -6.50 48.15 17.74
CA THR A 2 -7.75 47.50 17.35
C THR A 2 -7.59 45.99 17.43
N GLU A 3 -8.25 45.35 18.40
CA GLU A 3 -8.46 43.90 18.38
C GLU A 3 -9.30 43.55 17.14
N THR A 4 -8.69 42.82 16.21
CA THR A 4 -9.40 42.22 15.08
C THR A 4 -10.09 40.96 15.61
N PRO A 5 -11.41 40.78 15.41
CA PRO A 5 -12.07 39.56 15.84
C PRO A 5 -11.51 38.40 15.01
N ALA A 6 -10.87 37.43 15.67
CA ALA A 6 -10.43 36.21 15.03
C ALA A 6 -11.67 35.42 14.61
N THR A 7 -12.02 35.47 13.32
CA THR A 7 -12.95 34.53 12.70
C THR A 7 -12.50 33.12 13.09
N SER A 8 -13.31 32.43 13.89
CA SER A 8 -12.99 31.13 14.45
C SER A 8 -12.86 30.13 13.30
N ALA A 9 -11.64 29.87 12.83
CA ALA A 9 -11.39 28.90 11.77
C ALA A 9 -11.85 27.52 12.26
N VAL A 10 -12.74 26.89 11.51
CA VAL A 10 -13.21 25.54 11.82
C VAL A 10 -12.11 24.57 11.44
N HIS A 11 -11.57 23.87 12.44
CA HIS A 11 -10.53 22.87 12.26
C HIS A 11 -11.10 21.47 12.44
N LEU A 12 -10.76 20.58 11.52
CA LEU A 12 -11.05 19.16 11.59
C LEU A 12 -9.74 18.38 11.77
N LEU A 13 -9.84 17.27 12.47
CA LEU A 13 -8.78 16.30 12.60
C LEU A 13 -9.32 14.96 12.10
N LEU A 14 -8.66 14.38 11.11
CA LEU A 14 -9.02 13.10 10.51
C LEU A 14 -7.98 12.05 10.88
N ASP A 15 -8.42 10.86 11.26
CA ASP A 15 -7.59 9.65 11.29
C ASP A 15 -7.51 9.08 9.87
N VAL A 16 -6.30 8.86 9.35
CA VAL A 16 -6.07 8.43 7.97
C VAL A 16 -5.28 7.12 7.94
N GLU A 17 -5.85 6.11 7.30
CA GLU A 17 -5.25 4.78 7.17
C GLU A 17 -4.48 4.61 5.86
N GLY A 18 -3.57 3.63 5.82
CA GLY A 18 -2.87 3.24 4.60
C GLY A 18 -1.64 4.08 4.24
N MET A 19 -1.34 5.16 4.99
CA MET A 19 -0.11 5.93 4.78
C MET A 19 1.12 5.14 5.26
N LYS A 20 2.13 4.99 4.39
CA LYS A 20 3.35 4.22 4.69
C LYS A 20 4.67 4.96 4.45
N CYS A 21 4.64 6.07 3.72
CA CYS A 21 5.84 6.84 3.38
C CYS A 21 5.51 8.31 3.15
N GLY A 22 6.54 9.16 3.02
CA GLY A 22 6.38 10.59 2.72
C GLY A 22 5.58 10.87 1.45
N GLY A 23 5.68 10.01 0.43
CA GLY A 23 4.86 10.13 -0.79
C GLY A 23 3.35 9.97 -0.53
N CYS A 24 2.96 9.07 0.38
CA CYS A 24 1.56 8.94 0.80
C CYS A 24 1.08 10.21 1.51
N VAL A 25 1.92 10.80 2.36
CA VAL A 25 1.62 12.05 3.08
C VAL A 25 1.33 13.17 2.09
N SER A 26 2.24 13.40 1.14
CA SER A 26 2.06 14.44 0.11
C SER A 26 0.83 14.19 -0.76
N ALA A 27 0.50 12.92 -1.06
CA ALA A 27 -0.69 12.57 -1.84
C ALA A 27 -1.99 12.90 -1.09
N VAL A 28 -2.08 12.56 0.20
CA VAL A 28 -3.23 12.86 1.06
C VAL A 28 -3.39 14.37 1.24
N GLU A 29 -2.31 15.07 1.58
CA GLU A 29 -2.31 16.53 1.77
C GLU A 29 -2.79 17.25 0.50
N ARG A 30 -2.24 16.89 -0.66
CA ARG A 30 -2.65 17.45 -1.95
C ARG A 30 -4.13 17.21 -2.24
N ARG A 31 -4.64 15.99 -2.02
CA ARG A 31 -6.06 15.69 -2.27
C ARG A 31 -7.01 16.46 -1.37
N LEU A 32 -6.62 16.73 -0.13
CA LEU A 32 -7.40 17.56 0.78
C LEU A 32 -7.42 19.03 0.31
N LEU A 33 -6.27 19.56 -0.12
CA LEU A 33 -6.16 20.93 -0.63
C LEU A 33 -6.94 21.15 -1.95
N GLU A 34 -7.18 20.10 -2.73
CA GLU A 34 -8.01 20.16 -3.94
C GLU A 34 -9.52 20.21 -3.65
N GLN A 35 -9.96 19.94 -2.41
CA GLN A 35 -11.39 19.97 -2.07
C GLN A 35 -11.88 21.40 -1.87
N SER A 36 -13.04 21.71 -2.47
CA SER A 36 -13.75 22.96 -2.23
C SER A 36 -14.08 23.14 -0.76
N GLY A 37 -13.74 24.29 -0.18
CA GLY A 37 -14.00 24.57 1.23
C GLY A 37 -12.90 24.13 2.19
N VAL A 38 -11.75 23.68 1.68
CA VAL A 38 -10.52 23.50 2.44
C VAL A 38 -9.59 24.69 2.21
N ARG A 39 -9.17 25.34 3.31
CA ARG A 39 -8.22 26.46 3.29
C ARG A 39 -6.77 25.97 3.37
N SER A 40 -6.52 25.02 4.25
CA SER A 40 -5.21 24.39 4.40
C SER A 40 -5.33 23.00 5.00
N ALA A 41 -4.35 22.14 4.73
CA ALA A 41 -4.27 20.81 5.29
C ALA A 41 -2.82 20.51 5.68
N GLY A 42 -2.62 19.69 6.70
CA GLY A 42 -1.32 19.19 7.12
C GLY A 42 -1.45 17.76 7.60
N VAL A 43 -0.50 16.91 7.22
CA VAL A 43 -0.59 15.46 7.45
C VAL A 43 0.62 14.97 8.23
N ASN A 44 0.39 14.14 9.24
CA ASN A 44 1.42 13.55 10.07
C ASN A 44 1.37 12.03 9.97
N LEU A 45 2.45 11.45 9.44
CA LEU A 45 2.60 10.01 9.25
C LEU A 45 2.67 9.25 10.58
N VAL A 46 3.36 9.81 11.59
CA VAL A 46 3.60 9.16 12.87
C VAL A 46 2.30 9.01 13.65
N THR A 47 1.49 10.07 13.70
CA THR A 47 0.19 10.06 14.40
C THR A 47 -0.95 9.52 13.55
N ARG A 48 -0.70 9.24 12.26
CA ARG A 48 -1.69 8.84 11.25
C ARG A 48 -2.88 9.80 11.18
N THR A 49 -2.61 11.10 11.23
CA THR A 49 -3.63 12.15 11.23
C THR A 49 -3.45 13.18 10.14
N ALA A 50 -4.57 13.69 9.63
CA ALA A 50 -4.63 14.90 8.82
C ALA A 50 -5.38 16.00 9.58
N TRP A 51 -4.72 17.14 9.78
CA TRP A 51 -5.35 18.37 10.25
C TRP A 51 -5.83 19.16 9.03
N VAL A 52 -7.07 19.66 9.07
CA VAL A 52 -7.70 20.39 7.98
C VAL A 52 -8.31 21.67 8.52
N ALA A 53 -7.91 22.81 7.98
CA ALA A 53 -8.59 24.08 8.21
C ALA A 53 -9.62 24.30 7.09
N LEU A 54 -10.87 24.48 7.47
CA LEU A 54 -11.96 24.74 6.54
C LEU A 54 -12.13 26.23 6.27
N ASP A 55 -12.72 26.53 5.12
CA ASP A 55 -13.20 27.87 4.84
C ASP A 55 -14.40 28.20 5.75
N PRO A 56 -14.40 29.35 6.45
CA PRO A 56 -15.48 29.76 7.33
C PRO A 56 -16.78 30.08 6.58
N ASP A 57 -16.70 30.50 5.32
CA ASP A 57 -17.87 30.90 4.53
C ASP A 57 -18.51 29.70 3.82
N GLN A 58 -17.69 28.74 3.39
CA GLN A 58 -18.12 27.52 2.69
C GLN A 58 -17.30 26.30 3.15
N PRO A 59 -17.55 25.75 4.35
CA PRO A 59 -16.79 24.63 4.88
C PRO A 59 -17.04 23.34 4.09
N ALA A 60 -15.95 22.61 3.77
CA ALA A 60 -16.07 21.29 3.17
C ALA A 60 -16.80 20.31 4.12
N ALA A 61 -17.67 19.47 3.56
CA ALA A 61 -18.34 18.43 4.34
C ALA A 61 -17.34 17.31 4.69
N VAL A 62 -17.41 16.79 5.91
CA VAL A 62 -16.54 15.67 6.36
C VAL A 62 -16.64 14.48 5.42
N ASP A 63 -17.86 14.11 5.00
CA ASP A 63 -18.10 12.99 4.09
C ASP A 63 -17.46 13.18 2.70
N GLN A 64 -17.38 14.43 2.23
CA GLN A 64 -16.69 14.75 0.98
C GLN A 64 -15.19 14.49 1.10
N LEU A 65 -14.57 14.93 2.21
CA LEU A 65 -13.15 14.74 2.46
C LEU A 65 -12.79 13.26 2.62
N THR A 66 -13.59 12.50 3.37
CA THR A 66 -13.34 11.08 3.61
C THR A 66 -13.54 10.24 2.34
N GLU A 67 -14.55 10.53 1.53
CA GLU A 67 -14.77 9.81 0.27
C GLU A 67 -13.68 10.16 -0.77
N ALA A 68 -13.22 11.41 -0.83
CA ALA A 68 -12.10 11.81 -1.69
C ALA A 68 -10.80 11.06 -1.33
N LEU A 69 -10.49 10.94 -0.04
CA LEU A 69 -9.33 10.19 0.42
C LEU A 69 -9.48 8.68 0.20
N LYS A 70 -10.67 8.14 0.42
CA LYS A 70 -10.99 6.73 0.17
C LYS A 70 -10.88 6.36 -1.31
N ALA A 71 -11.29 7.25 -2.22
CA ALA A 71 -11.10 7.08 -3.67
C ALA A 71 -9.61 7.00 -4.04
N LEU A 72 -8.76 7.75 -3.34
CA LEU A 72 -7.30 7.68 -3.47
C LEU A 72 -6.69 6.42 -2.83
N GLY A 73 -7.47 5.64 -2.07
CA GLY A 73 -7.02 4.45 -1.35
C GLY A 73 -6.54 4.71 0.08
N PHE A 74 -6.86 5.87 0.66
CA PHE A 74 -6.56 6.24 2.04
C PHE A 74 -7.87 6.44 2.82
N PRO A 75 -8.48 5.37 3.37
CA PRO A 75 -9.68 5.50 4.18
C PRO A 75 -9.43 6.46 5.35
N ALA A 76 -10.39 7.33 5.64
CA ALA A 76 -10.27 8.32 6.70
C ALA A 76 -11.57 8.46 7.50
N SER A 77 -11.44 8.82 8.78
CA SER A 77 -12.57 9.07 9.69
C SER A 77 -12.34 10.31 10.55
N LEU A 78 -13.41 11.01 10.93
CA LEU A 78 -13.30 12.16 11.82
C LEU A 78 -12.86 11.72 13.22
N ARG A 79 -11.79 12.34 13.73
CA ARG A 79 -11.30 12.12 15.09
C ARG A 79 -12.15 12.92 16.07
N SER A 80 -12.86 12.23 16.97
CA SER A 80 -13.64 12.88 18.03
C SER A 80 -12.74 13.66 19.00
N ALA A 81 -13.13 14.90 19.33
CA ALA A 81 -12.37 15.82 20.17
C ALA A 81 -12.21 15.39 21.66
N ASP A 82 -12.91 14.33 22.08
CA ASP A 82 -12.93 13.83 23.47
C ASP A 82 -11.77 12.85 23.79
N ARG A 83 -10.79 12.70 22.89
CA ARG A 83 -9.59 11.89 23.15
C ARG A 83 -8.34 12.76 23.24
N PRO A 84 -7.95 13.22 24.44
CA PRO A 84 -6.64 13.81 24.63
C PRO A 84 -5.58 12.71 24.52
N GLY A 85 -4.68 12.83 23.53
CA GLY A 85 -3.36 12.19 23.54
C GLY A 85 -3.31 10.69 23.80
N GLY A 86 -4.20 9.90 23.18
CA GLY A 86 -4.12 8.44 23.23
C GLY A 86 -3.87 7.90 21.84
N ALA A 87 -2.81 7.10 21.69
CA ALA A 87 -2.69 6.19 20.54
C ALA A 87 -4.08 5.57 20.28
N SER A 88 -4.53 5.60 19.02
CA SER A 88 -5.70 4.83 18.58
C SER A 88 -5.61 3.47 19.26
N PRO A 89 -6.69 2.96 19.92
CA PRO A 89 -6.67 1.63 20.50
C PRO A 89 -6.14 0.71 19.42
N SER A 90 -4.95 0.18 19.67
CA SER A 90 -4.20 -0.59 18.70
C SER A 90 -5.01 -1.84 18.44
N ASP A 91 -5.66 -1.78 17.29
CA ASP A 91 -6.30 -2.82 16.53
C ASP A 91 -5.68 -4.20 16.82
N ASP A 92 -6.39 -5.03 17.59
CA ASP A 92 -6.06 -6.45 17.77
C ASP A 92 -6.05 -7.22 16.43
N ARG A 93 -6.43 -6.61 15.30
CA ARG A 93 -6.27 -7.17 13.96
C ARG A 93 -4.84 -7.06 13.40
N ASP A 94 -3.98 -6.19 13.94
CA ASP A 94 -2.64 -5.99 13.39
C ASP A 94 -1.70 -7.18 13.67
N TRP A 95 -1.89 -7.91 14.78
CA TRP A 95 -1.05 -9.07 15.11
C TRP A 95 -1.12 -10.15 14.03
N TRP A 96 -2.31 -10.39 13.46
CA TRP A 96 -2.52 -11.38 12.41
C TRP A 96 -1.83 -10.99 11.10
N HIS A 97 -1.72 -9.69 10.80
CA HIS A 97 -1.00 -9.19 9.63
C HIS A 97 0.51 -9.25 9.81
N GLN A 98 1.01 -8.90 10.99
CA GLN A 98 2.41 -9.08 11.36
C GLN A 98 2.81 -10.57 11.32
N TRP A 99 1.99 -11.44 11.90
CA TRP A 99 2.26 -12.87 11.91
C TRP A 99 2.16 -13.50 10.53
N ARG A 100 1.24 -13.07 9.66
CA ARG A 100 1.15 -13.56 8.27
C ARG A 100 2.34 -13.14 7.42
N SER A 101 2.85 -11.92 7.58
CA SER A 101 4.05 -11.51 6.83
C SER A 101 5.28 -12.29 7.28
N LEU A 102 5.44 -12.49 8.59
CA LEU A 102 6.54 -13.29 9.16
C LEU A 102 6.46 -14.76 8.77
N THR A 103 5.27 -15.36 8.83
CA THR A 103 5.08 -16.76 8.41
C THR A 103 5.27 -16.94 6.91
N THR A 104 4.81 -16.00 6.07
CA THR A 104 5.04 -16.07 4.62
C THR A 104 6.53 -15.90 4.30
N ALA A 105 7.22 -14.94 4.94
CA ALA A 105 8.65 -14.73 4.75
C ALA A 105 9.46 -15.95 5.21
N LEU A 106 9.14 -16.51 6.38
CA LEU A 106 9.79 -17.71 6.90
C LEU A 106 9.52 -18.93 6.01
N ALA A 107 8.30 -19.10 5.51
CA ALA A 107 7.95 -20.19 4.61
C ALA A 107 8.71 -20.09 3.29
N LEU A 108 8.79 -18.90 2.68
CA LEU A 108 9.58 -18.67 1.46
C LEU A 108 11.08 -18.91 1.70
N MET A 109 11.61 -18.50 2.86
CA MET A 109 13.00 -18.71 3.23
C MET A 109 13.33 -20.19 3.46
N VAL A 110 12.45 -20.93 4.15
CA VAL A 110 12.60 -22.38 4.36
C VAL A 110 12.47 -23.14 3.05
N PHE A 111 11.51 -22.77 2.19
CA PHE A 111 11.31 -23.41 0.89
C PHE A 111 12.51 -23.19 -0.05
N SER A 112 13.04 -21.97 -0.10
CA SER A 112 14.26 -21.64 -0.86
C SER A 112 15.50 -22.35 -0.30
N GLY A 113 15.63 -22.45 1.03
CA GLY A 113 16.70 -23.24 1.65
C GLY A 113 16.59 -24.72 1.30
N PHE A 114 15.37 -25.27 1.33
CA PHE A 114 15.08 -26.66 0.98
C PHE A 114 15.32 -26.96 -0.50
N SER A 115 15.00 -26.05 -1.43
CA SER A 115 15.25 -26.25 -2.85
C SER A 115 16.76 -26.30 -3.17
N HIS A 116 17.56 -25.42 -2.57
CA HIS A 116 19.02 -25.47 -2.72
C HIS A 116 19.64 -26.71 -2.06
N LEU A 117 19.17 -27.12 -0.88
CA LEU A 117 19.61 -28.35 -0.21
C LEU A 117 19.26 -29.60 -1.03
N ALA A 118 18.08 -29.65 -1.63
CA ALA A 118 17.68 -30.74 -2.52
C ALA A 118 18.53 -30.81 -3.80
N MET A 119 19.03 -29.66 -4.29
CA MET A 119 19.95 -29.59 -5.43
C MET A 119 21.36 -30.11 -5.09
N VAL A 120 21.83 -29.89 -3.86
CA VAL A 120 23.14 -30.37 -3.37
C VAL A 120 23.10 -31.86 -2.98
N ALA A 121 21.96 -32.35 -2.50
CA ALA A 121 21.78 -33.74 -2.05
C ALA A 121 21.41 -34.73 -3.18
N ASP A 122 21.39 -34.27 -4.45
CA ASP A 122 21.04 -35.05 -5.66
C ASP A 122 19.73 -35.86 -5.52
N TRP A 123 18.76 -35.28 -4.82
CA TRP A 123 17.50 -35.97 -4.49
C TRP A 123 16.63 -36.08 -5.75
N PRO A 124 16.19 -37.29 -6.16
CA PRO A 124 15.42 -37.48 -7.38
C PRO A 124 13.94 -37.10 -7.17
N LEU A 125 13.66 -35.80 -7.05
CA LEU A 125 12.31 -35.24 -7.12
C LEU A 125 12.09 -34.57 -8.47
N PRO A 126 11.77 -35.33 -9.54
CA PRO A 126 11.58 -34.77 -10.89
C PRO A 126 10.47 -33.71 -10.94
N LEU A 127 9.53 -33.73 -9.99
CA LEU A 127 8.44 -32.78 -9.89
C LEU A 127 8.91 -31.37 -9.49
N VAL A 128 9.91 -31.27 -8.60
CA VAL A 128 10.42 -29.99 -8.08
C VAL A 128 11.36 -29.34 -9.10
N ARG A 129 11.95 -30.12 -10.00
CA ARG A 129 12.86 -29.67 -11.06
C ARG A 129 12.13 -29.13 -12.31
N GLY A 130 10.82 -29.36 -12.41
CA GLY A 130 10.02 -28.91 -13.55
C GLY A 130 9.83 -27.40 -13.55
N ILE A 131 10.15 -26.72 -14.66
CA ILE A 131 9.95 -25.27 -14.79
C ILE A 131 8.47 -24.85 -14.62
N GLY A 132 7.54 -25.72 -14.99
CA GLY A 132 6.10 -25.51 -14.76
C GLY A 132 5.70 -25.51 -13.28
N PHE A 133 6.40 -26.27 -12.43
CA PHE A 133 6.18 -26.25 -10.98
C PHE A 133 6.62 -24.91 -10.40
N HIS A 134 7.81 -24.41 -10.78
CA HIS A 134 8.26 -23.09 -10.34
C HIS A 134 7.36 -21.95 -10.86
N ALA A 135 6.90 -22.03 -12.11
CA ALA A 135 5.94 -21.07 -12.67
C ALA A 135 4.61 -21.09 -11.89
N MET A 136 4.11 -22.26 -11.48
CA MET A 136 2.94 -22.40 -10.61
C MET A 136 3.16 -21.72 -9.25
N VAL A 137 4.29 -22.01 -8.59
CA VAL A 137 4.63 -21.42 -7.28
C VAL A 137 4.77 -19.90 -7.38
N ALA A 138 5.47 -19.39 -8.40
CA ALA A 138 5.62 -17.96 -8.66
C ALA A 138 4.27 -17.28 -8.91
N THR A 139 3.39 -17.93 -9.67
CA THR A 139 2.03 -17.44 -9.92
C THR A 139 1.20 -17.39 -8.64
N LEU A 140 1.27 -18.42 -7.79
CA LEU A 140 0.60 -18.45 -6.49
C LEU A 140 1.15 -17.36 -5.55
N ALA A 141 2.46 -17.15 -5.53
CA ALA A 141 3.09 -16.09 -4.75
C ALA A 141 2.68 -14.68 -5.22
N MET A 142 2.55 -14.45 -6.53
CA MET A 142 2.01 -13.18 -7.04
C MET A 142 0.52 -13.01 -6.74
N ALA A 143 -0.27 -14.08 -6.92
CA ALA A 143 -1.73 -14.03 -6.76
C ALA A 143 -2.19 -13.88 -5.30
N LEU A 144 -1.40 -14.37 -4.34
CA LEU A 144 -1.74 -14.36 -2.91
C LEU A 144 -1.12 -13.14 -2.19
N PRO A 145 0.13 -13.15 -1.70
CA PRO A 145 0.70 -11.98 -1.01
C PRO A 145 0.96 -10.81 -1.98
N GLY A 146 1.37 -11.07 -3.22
CA GLY A 146 1.71 -10.03 -4.21
C GLY A 146 0.52 -9.19 -4.68
N ARG A 147 -0.71 -9.74 -4.61
CA ARG A 147 -1.93 -9.08 -5.13
C ARG A 147 -2.19 -7.74 -4.46
N ARG A 148 -1.90 -7.60 -3.16
CA ARG A 148 -2.09 -6.32 -2.44
C ARG A 148 -1.19 -5.22 -3.02
N ILE A 149 0.07 -5.56 -3.29
CA ILE A 149 1.06 -4.62 -3.85
C ILE A 149 0.69 -4.26 -5.30
N LEU A 150 0.30 -5.24 -6.11
CA LEU A 150 -0.10 -5.02 -7.51
C LEU A 150 -1.35 -4.15 -7.63
N VAL A 151 -2.39 -4.43 -6.84
CA VAL A 151 -3.64 -3.66 -6.87
C VAL A 151 -3.42 -2.25 -6.30
N GLY A 152 -2.67 -2.12 -5.19
CA GLY A 152 -2.32 -0.83 -4.62
C GLY A 152 -1.49 0.02 -5.59
N GLY A 153 -0.45 -0.59 -6.17
CA GLY A 153 0.44 0.07 -7.12
C GLY A 153 -0.24 0.50 -8.42
N SER A 154 -1.10 -0.34 -9.00
CA SER A 154 -1.86 -0.02 -10.21
C SER A 154 -2.90 1.06 -9.97
N ARG A 155 -3.67 0.99 -8.87
CA ARG A 155 -4.62 2.03 -8.51
C ARG A 155 -3.92 3.38 -8.26
N ALA A 156 -2.79 3.37 -7.56
CA ALA A 156 -1.98 4.56 -7.31
C ALA A 156 -1.46 5.20 -8.61
N LEU A 157 -0.97 4.37 -9.54
CA LEU A 157 -0.54 4.82 -10.86
C LEU A 157 -1.68 5.44 -11.67
N LEU A 158 -2.84 4.77 -11.72
CA LEU A 158 -4.02 5.23 -12.46
C LEU A 158 -4.58 6.57 -11.93
N HIS A 159 -4.42 6.85 -10.63
CA HIS A 159 -4.86 8.12 -10.03
C HIS A 159 -3.78 9.22 -10.04
N GLY A 160 -2.65 9.01 -10.72
CA GLY A 160 -1.59 10.02 -10.85
C GLY A 160 -0.83 10.28 -9.54
N VAL A 161 -0.81 9.31 -8.63
CA VAL A 161 -0.09 9.36 -7.35
C VAL A 161 0.80 8.11 -7.20
N PRO A 162 1.88 7.96 -8.00
CA PRO A 162 2.74 6.78 -7.91
C PRO A 162 3.31 6.61 -6.50
N THR A 163 3.24 5.39 -5.96
CA THR A 163 3.76 5.05 -4.63
C THR A 163 4.89 4.02 -4.73
N MET A 164 5.48 3.64 -3.59
CA MET A 164 6.43 2.52 -3.53
C MET A 164 5.82 1.23 -4.09
N ASP A 165 4.54 0.97 -3.80
CA ASP A 165 3.82 -0.20 -4.31
C ASP A 165 3.72 -0.17 -5.85
N THR A 166 3.65 1.01 -6.47
CA THR A 166 3.70 1.17 -7.93
C THR A 166 5.03 0.71 -8.51
N LEU A 167 6.14 1.17 -7.93
CA LEU A 167 7.48 0.82 -8.40
C LEU A 167 7.77 -0.67 -8.23
N VAL A 168 7.46 -1.22 -7.05
CA VAL A 168 7.65 -2.65 -6.75
C VAL A 168 6.74 -3.50 -7.63
N GLY A 169 5.46 -3.13 -7.77
CA GLY A 169 4.49 -3.83 -8.59
C GLY A 169 4.87 -3.87 -10.07
N LEU A 170 5.41 -2.78 -10.60
CA LEU A 170 5.85 -2.69 -11.99
C LEU A 170 7.04 -3.61 -12.26
N GLY A 171 8.04 -3.63 -11.38
CA GLY A 171 9.22 -4.51 -11.51
C GLY A 171 8.87 -6.00 -11.39
N MET A 172 8.05 -6.37 -10.41
CA MET A 172 7.58 -7.74 -10.25
C MET A 172 6.72 -8.18 -11.45
N GLY A 173 5.82 -7.31 -11.91
CA GLY A 173 4.97 -7.56 -13.08
C GLY A 173 5.79 -7.74 -14.37
N SER A 174 6.79 -6.90 -14.61
CA SER A 174 7.65 -7.02 -15.79
C SER A 174 8.45 -8.32 -15.80
N ALA A 175 9.04 -8.71 -14.66
CA ALA A 175 9.83 -9.94 -14.55
C ALA A 175 8.95 -11.18 -14.76
N TYR A 176 7.75 -11.19 -14.18
CA TYR A 176 6.79 -12.28 -14.34
C TYR A 176 6.30 -12.41 -15.78
N LEU A 177 5.94 -11.30 -16.43
CA LEU A 177 5.49 -11.31 -17.83
C LEU A 177 6.61 -11.79 -18.77
N ALA A 178 7.84 -11.32 -18.59
CA ALA A 178 8.98 -11.78 -19.37
C ALA A 178 9.18 -13.29 -19.22
N SER A 179 9.11 -13.80 -17.99
CA SER A 179 9.24 -15.24 -17.70
C SER A 179 8.09 -16.06 -18.28
N MET A 180 6.86 -15.53 -18.27
CA MET A 180 5.70 -16.19 -18.87
C MET A 180 5.80 -16.25 -20.40
N VAL A 181 6.26 -15.17 -21.04
CA VAL A 181 6.50 -15.14 -22.50
C VAL A 181 7.56 -16.16 -22.88
N ALA A 182 8.67 -16.22 -22.15
CA ALA A 182 9.73 -17.19 -22.38
C ALA A 182 9.24 -18.65 -22.22
N LEU A 183 8.34 -18.90 -21.27
CA LEU A 183 7.76 -20.22 -21.02
C LEU A 183 6.78 -20.66 -22.12
N LEU A 184 5.93 -19.75 -22.61
CA LEU A 184 4.90 -20.04 -23.63
C LEU A 184 5.46 -20.04 -25.06
N TRP A 185 6.51 -19.25 -25.31
CA TRP A 185 7.15 -19.10 -26.61
C TRP A 185 8.66 -19.29 -26.50
N PRO A 186 9.16 -20.53 -26.36
CA PRO A 186 10.60 -20.78 -26.22
C PRO A 186 11.41 -20.28 -27.43
N GLN A 187 10.78 -20.10 -28.59
CA GLN A 187 11.43 -19.52 -29.78
C GLN A 187 11.89 -18.07 -29.64
N VAL A 188 11.42 -17.31 -28.63
CA VAL A 188 11.88 -15.92 -28.42
C VAL A 188 13.31 -15.88 -27.86
N GLY A 189 13.81 -16.99 -27.32
CA GLY A 189 15.18 -17.12 -26.80
C GLY A 189 15.45 -16.29 -25.54
N TRP A 190 14.40 -15.88 -24.81
CA TRP A 190 14.53 -15.17 -23.54
C TRP A 190 14.78 -16.16 -22.39
N ASP A 191 15.55 -15.73 -21.40
CA ASP A 191 15.78 -16.51 -20.19
C ASP A 191 14.48 -16.61 -19.36
N CYS A 192 14.16 -17.81 -18.90
CA CYS A 192 13.04 -18.04 -17.98
C CYS A 192 13.50 -17.85 -16.54
N PHE A 193 13.06 -16.77 -15.89
CA PHE A 193 13.45 -16.43 -14.51
C PHE A 193 12.56 -17.07 -13.43
N PHE A 194 11.86 -18.16 -13.74
CA PHE A 194 11.09 -18.89 -12.72
C PHE A 194 11.96 -19.75 -11.80
N ASN A 195 13.26 -19.92 -12.09
CA ASN A 195 14.18 -20.74 -11.31
C ASN A 195 14.61 -20.09 -9.98
#